data_AF-A0A9W6NAV4-F1
#
_entry.id   AF-A0A9W6NAV4-F1
#
_cell.length_a   1.000
_cell.length_b   1.000
_cell.length_c   1.000
_cell.angle_alpha   90.00
_cell.angle_beta   90.00
_cell.angle_gamma   90.00
#
_symmetry.space_group_name_H-M   'P 1'
#
loop_
_entity.id
_entity.type
_entity.pdbx_description
1 polymer ?
#
loop_
_entity_poly.entity_id
_entity_poly.type
_entity_poly.pdbx_seq_one_letter_code
_entity_poly.pdbx_strand_id
1 'polypeptide(L)'
;MVNARLDVPGIRLDAAELLALRDGVPRQGRHRPASRRPGALPAKPAGAGMDLREIRAFAEGDDARRIDPAATARTGMPHIRSFHEDRDDTVLLIADFRPPMLWGTGAALRSVRGARALARRGWLATARGASIAAISVNAAGVAVIPLGSGVSQMSRISHMLASRHDQALEAGSEGPSLSEALVRAARLSPPGAEVLIATGMEGIAPADEPDLARLARRRQVRLLLPGDPIDTAPPPRALPIHAGAFSRLARLHPCDPAPLALRMRALNVSLEVIPHDAG
;
A
#
# COMPACT_ATOMS: atom_id res chain seq x y z
N MET A 1 -11.53 14.16 -21.34
CA MET A 1 -10.26 14.81 -21.74
C MET A 1 -10.08 15.88 -20.71
N VAL A 2 -9.12 15.69 -19.80
CA VAL A 2 -8.97 16.55 -18.62
C VAL A 2 -8.76 17.99 -19.06
N ASN A 3 -9.39 18.91 -18.34
CA ASN A 3 -9.27 20.34 -18.59
C ASN A 3 -7.79 20.73 -18.64
N ALA A 4 -7.33 21.38 -19.72
CA ALA A 4 -5.94 21.73 -19.95
C ALA A 4 -5.30 22.55 -18.80
N ARG A 5 -6.12 23.25 -18.00
CA ARG A 5 -5.66 23.99 -16.81
C ARG A 5 -5.20 23.09 -15.66
N LEU A 6 -5.66 21.84 -15.63
CA LEU A 6 -5.32 20.87 -14.60
C LEU A 6 -4.16 19.96 -15.03
N ASP A 7 -3.73 20.04 -16.29
CA ASP A 7 -2.63 19.25 -16.86
C ASP A 7 -1.25 19.82 -16.45
N VAL A 8 -1.03 19.86 -15.14
CA VAL A 8 0.18 20.41 -14.50
C VAL A 8 0.74 19.38 -13.53
N PRO A 9 2.08 19.19 -13.47
CA PRO A 9 2.71 18.30 -12.50
C PRO A 9 2.25 18.61 -11.07
N GLY A 10 1.90 17.57 -10.32
CA GLY A 10 1.42 17.69 -8.95
C GLY A 10 -0.08 17.96 -8.83
N ILE A 11 -0.74 18.45 -9.88
CA ILE A 11 -2.21 18.48 -9.94
C ILE A 11 -2.72 17.21 -10.59
N ARG A 12 -2.28 16.91 -11.81
CA ARG A 12 -2.65 15.68 -12.51
C ARG A 12 -1.66 14.56 -12.19
N LEU A 13 -2.19 13.34 -12.06
CA LEU A 13 -1.39 12.14 -11.87
C LEU A 13 -1.07 11.46 -13.21
N ASP A 14 0.21 11.32 -13.53
CA ASP A 14 0.66 10.61 -14.73
C ASP A 14 1.10 9.16 -14.42
N ALA A 15 0.64 8.20 -15.23
CA ALA A 15 1.07 6.82 -15.12
C ALA A 15 2.58 6.66 -15.40
N ALA A 16 3.15 7.45 -16.33
CA ALA A 16 4.57 7.40 -16.64
C ALA A 16 5.42 7.82 -15.42
N GLU A 17 4.99 8.84 -14.69
CA GLU A 17 5.59 9.24 -13.43
C GLU A 17 5.58 8.08 -12.42
N LEU A 18 4.43 7.43 -12.21
CA LEU A 18 4.33 6.30 -11.27
C LEU A 18 5.20 5.10 -11.68
N LEU A 19 5.36 4.87 -12.98
CA LEU A 19 6.23 3.83 -13.52
C LEU A 19 7.72 4.16 -13.28
N ALA A 20 8.12 5.41 -13.45
CA ALA A 20 9.50 5.88 -13.25
C ALA A 20 9.98 5.70 -11.79
N LEU A 21 9.05 5.70 -10.82
CA LEU A 21 9.37 5.44 -9.40
C LEU A 21 10.02 4.06 -9.15
N ARG A 22 9.95 3.15 -10.11
CA ARG A 22 10.66 1.86 -10.06
C ARG A 22 12.17 2.03 -9.86
N ASP A 23 12.78 3.04 -10.48
CA ASP A 23 14.23 3.18 -10.51
C ASP A 23 14.81 3.66 -9.17
N GLY A 24 13.99 4.30 -8.34
CA GLY A 24 14.35 4.69 -6.97
C GLY A 24 14.23 3.55 -5.95
N VAL A 25 13.79 2.35 -6.35
CA VAL A 25 13.63 1.20 -5.45
C VAL A 25 14.87 0.31 -5.49
N PRO A 26 15.50 0.00 -4.35
CA PRO A 26 16.67 -0.87 -4.32
C PRO A 26 16.34 -2.23 -4.92
N ARG A 27 17.17 -2.67 -5.86
CA ARG A 27 17.06 -4.00 -6.45
C ARG A 27 17.45 -5.03 -5.39
N GLN A 28 16.46 -5.60 -4.72
CA GLN A 28 16.72 -6.81 -3.93
C GLN A 28 16.98 -7.95 -4.91
N GLY A 29 18.01 -8.75 -4.62
CA GLY A 29 18.33 -9.91 -5.43
C GLY A 29 17.10 -10.80 -5.54
N ARG A 30 16.72 -11.15 -6.77
CA ARG A 30 15.65 -12.13 -6.98
C ARG A 30 16.05 -13.41 -6.26
N HIS A 31 15.37 -13.75 -5.16
CA HIS A 31 15.42 -15.11 -4.65
C HIS A 31 14.76 -15.99 -5.71
N ARG A 32 15.58 -16.60 -6.58
CA ARG A 32 15.12 -17.65 -7.47
C ARG A 32 14.76 -18.85 -6.57
N PRO A 33 13.53 -19.38 -6.64
CA PRO A 33 13.26 -20.68 -6.05
C PRO A 33 14.28 -21.68 -6.61
N ALA A 34 14.92 -22.47 -5.76
CA ALA A 34 15.91 -23.47 -6.17
C ALA A 34 15.29 -24.62 -7.01
N SER A 35 13.97 -24.61 -7.20
CA SER A 35 13.19 -25.70 -7.79
C SER A 35 12.89 -25.51 -9.28
N ARG A 36 13.91 -25.32 -10.12
CA ARG A 36 13.79 -25.67 -11.55
C ARG A 36 15.06 -26.36 -12.06
N ARG A 37 15.22 -27.64 -11.67
CA ARG A 37 15.99 -28.60 -12.47
C ARG A 37 15.04 -29.25 -13.49
N PRO A 38 15.37 -29.30 -14.79
CA PRO A 38 14.60 -30.06 -15.76
C PRO A 38 14.59 -31.54 -15.38
N GLY A 39 13.41 -32.17 -15.28
CA GLY A 39 13.25 -33.61 -15.12
C GLY A 39 12.88 -34.15 -13.72
N ALA A 40 12.66 -33.31 -12.71
CA ALA A 40 12.16 -33.78 -11.42
C ALA A 40 10.62 -33.76 -11.38
N LEU A 41 9.99 -34.94 -11.27
CA LEU A 41 8.56 -35.01 -10.92
C LEU A 41 8.36 -34.43 -9.50
N PRO A 42 7.36 -33.57 -9.28
CA PRO A 42 7.05 -33.09 -7.94
C PRO A 42 6.40 -34.21 -7.12
N ALA A 43 7.17 -34.88 -6.28
CA ALA A 43 6.61 -35.56 -5.13
C ALA A 43 6.14 -34.49 -4.15
N LYS A 44 4.83 -34.41 -3.94
CA LYS A 44 4.18 -33.48 -2.99
C LYS A 44 4.27 -34.09 -1.59
N PRO A 45 5.04 -33.54 -0.64
CA PRO A 45 4.77 -33.80 0.76
C PRO A 45 3.52 -32.98 1.12
N ALA A 46 2.55 -33.61 1.75
CA ALA A 46 1.45 -32.89 2.35
C ALA A 46 1.96 -32.13 3.59
N GLY A 47 1.78 -30.81 3.61
CA GLY A 47 1.92 -30.00 4.82
C GLY A 47 2.93 -28.84 4.71
N ALA A 48 2.38 -27.63 4.66
CA ALA A 48 3.03 -26.32 4.76
C ALA A 48 3.97 -25.92 3.62
N GLY A 49 3.66 -24.79 2.97
CA GLY A 49 4.53 -24.12 2.01
C GLY A 49 5.86 -23.78 2.67
N MET A 50 6.87 -24.59 2.40
CA MET A 50 8.21 -24.46 2.94
C MET A 50 9.21 -24.83 1.86
N ASP A 51 9.87 -23.83 1.28
CA ASP A 51 10.96 -24.04 0.33
C ASP A 51 12.27 -24.29 1.10
N LEU A 52 13.01 -25.35 0.73
CA LEU A 52 14.31 -25.68 1.36
C LEU A 52 15.34 -24.58 1.05
N ARG A 53 15.77 -23.83 2.07
CA ARG A 53 16.75 -22.73 1.93
C ARG A 53 18.18 -23.25 1.88
N GLU A 54 18.57 -23.99 2.91
CA GLU A 54 19.91 -24.59 3.04
C GLU A 54 19.91 -25.73 4.06
N ILE A 55 20.87 -26.65 3.88
CA ILE A 55 21.22 -27.67 4.87
C ILE A 55 22.56 -27.25 5.47
N ARG A 56 22.59 -27.00 6.78
CA ARG A 56 23.80 -26.61 7.52
C ARG A 56 24.05 -27.52 8.71
N ALA A 57 25.26 -27.50 9.26
CA ALA A 57 25.54 -28.16 10.53
C ALA A 57 24.63 -27.60 11.64
N PHE A 58 24.18 -28.50 12.53
CA PHE A 58 23.43 -28.16 13.73
C PHE A 58 24.27 -27.28 14.66
N ALA A 59 23.66 -26.26 15.23
CA ALA A 59 24.23 -25.42 16.28
C ALA A 59 23.33 -25.48 17.53
N GLU A 60 23.91 -25.23 18.71
CA GLU A 60 23.13 -25.14 19.95
C GLU A 60 22.04 -24.07 19.83
N GLY A 61 20.81 -24.43 20.21
CA GLY A 61 19.62 -23.59 20.05
C GLY A 61 18.78 -23.90 18.81
N ASP A 62 19.27 -24.74 17.89
CA ASP A 62 18.47 -25.21 16.76
C ASP A 62 17.37 -26.21 17.18
N ASP A 63 16.21 -26.14 16.54
CA ASP A 63 15.10 -27.08 16.76
C ASP A 63 15.45 -28.46 16.19
N ALA A 64 15.71 -29.43 17.07
CA ALA A 64 16.08 -30.80 16.71
C ALA A 64 15.04 -31.51 15.82
N ARG A 65 13.78 -31.04 15.78
CA ARG A 65 12.75 -31.58 14.87
C ARG A 65 13.03 -31.27 13.40
N ARG A 66 13.94 -30.34 13.12
CA ARG A 66 14.36 -29.94 11.77
C ARG A 66 15.62 -30.64 11.29
N ILE A 67 16.11 -31.66 12.00
CA ILE A 67 17.28 -32.43 11.60
C ILE A 67 17.02 -33.12 10.26
N ASP A 68 17.99 -33.02 9.35
CA ASP A 68 18.00 -33.74 8.08
C ASP A 68 18.67 -35.12 8.27
N PRO A 69 17.89 -36.22 8.30
CA PRO A 69 18.45 -37.55 8.53
C PRO A 69 19.37 -37.99 7.38
N ALA A 70 19.15 -37.54 6.14
CA ALA A 70 19.94 -37.96 4.98
C ALA A 70 21.31 -37.27 4.91
N ALA A 71 21.38 -35.97 5.22
CA ALA A 71 22.64 -35.25 5.34
C ALA A 71 23.42 -35.69 6.58
N THR A 72 22.73 -35.95 7.69
CA THR A 72 23.34 -36.48 8.91
C THR A 72 23.93 -37.87 8.69
N ALA A 73 23.21 -38.77 8.00
CA ALA A 73 23.73 -40.11 7.68
C ALA A 73 24.96 -40.07 6.76
N ARG A 74 25.04 -39.11 5.83
CA ARG A 74 26.18 -38.97 4.90
C ARG A 74 27.44 -38.38 5.54
N THR A 75 27.27 -37.49 6.51
CA THR A 75 28.40 -36.72 7.08
C THR A 75 28.81 -37.20 8.47
N GLY A 76 27.98 -37.98 9.15
CA GLY A 76 28.19 -38.40 10.53
C GLY A 76 27.96 -37.28 11.56
N MET A 77 27.60 -36.06 11.12
CA MET A 77 27.32 -34.92 11.99
C MET A 77 25.88 -34.44 11.85
N PRO A 78 25.19 -34.01 12.92
CA PRO A 78 23.82 -33.50 12.81
C PRO A 78 23.74 -32.28 11.88
N HIS A 79 22.87 -32.36 10.89
CA HIS A 79 22.57 -31.25 9.98
C HIS A 79 21.12 -30.79 10.15
N ILE A 80 20.88 -29.48 10.14
CA ILE A 80 19.56 -28.88 10.19
C ILE A 80 19.11 -28.46 8.80
N ARG A 81 17.87 -28.82 8.49
CA ARG A 81 17.15 -28.37 7.31
C ARG A 81 16.48 -27.03 7.62
N SER A 82 16.99 -25.95 7.06
CA SER A 82 16.35 -24.64 7.17
C SER A 82 15.34 -24.47 6.05
N PHE A 83 14.12 -24.11 6.41
CA PHE A 83 13.02 -23.87 5.48
C PHE A 83 12.75 -22.37 5.41
N HIS A 84 12.51 -21.86 4.21
CA HIS A 84 11.85 -20.57 4.02
C HIS A 84 10.36 -20.81 4.27
N GLU A 85 9.74 -20.03 5.16
CA GLU A 85 8.28 -20.01 5.26
C GLU A 85 7.79 -19.42 3.94
N ASP A 86 7.09 -20.23 3.14
CA ASP A 86 6.50 -19.82 1.86
C ASP A 86 5.27 -18.96 2.19
N ARG A 87 5.54 -17.73 2.63
CA ARG A 87 4.50 -16.70 2.74
C ARG A 87 4.27 -16.17 1.34
N ASP A 88 3.04 -16.32 0.85
CA ASP A 88 2.51 -15.48 -0.22
C ASP A 88 2.53 -14.01 0.25
N ASP A 89 3.68 -13.33 0.13
CA ASP A 89 3.79 -11.89 0.39
C ASP A 89 2.78 -11.19 -0.52
N THR A 90 1.79 -10.56 0.10
CA THR A 90 0.67 -9.95 -0.60
C THR A 90 0.49 -8.53 -0.12
N VAL A 91 0.52 -7.59 -1.05
CA VAL A 91 0.35 -6.17 -0.79
C VAL A 91 -0.89 -5.66 -1.55
N LEU A 92 -1.83 -5.10 -0.82
CA LEU A 92 -3.00 -4.43 -1.38
C LEU A 92 -2.83 -2.91 -1.23
N LEU A 93 -2.87 -2.21 -2.36
CA LEU A 93 -2.82 -0.74 -2.41
C LEU A 93 -4.25 -0.17 -2.51
N ILE A 94 -4.61 0.80 -1.68
CA ILE A 94 -5.91 1.49 -1.76
C ILE A 94 -5.67 2.99 -1.89
N ALA A 95 -5.98 3.54 -3.07
CA ALA A 95 -5.86 4.97 -3.36
C ALA A 95 -7.20 5.68 -3.16
N ASP A 96 -7.21 6.68 -2.29
CA ASP A 96 -8.35 7.55 -2.08
C ASP A 96 -8.24 8.81 -2.95
N PHE A 97 -9.15 8.93 -3.92
CA PHE A 97 -9.31 10.10 -4.79
C PHE A 97 -10.66 10.79 -4.56
N ARG A 98 -11.23 10.65 -3.36
CA ARG A 98 -12.42 11.42 -2.96
C ARG A 98 -12.06 12.89 -2.71
N PRO A 99 -13.06 13.80 -2.68
CA PRO A 99 -12.82 15.24 -2.56
C PRO A 99 -11.86 15.69 -1.44
N PRO A 100 -11.84 15.08 -0.23
CA PRO A 100 -10.87 15.44 0.81
C PRO A 100 -9.39 15.22 0.44
N MET A 101 -9.12 14.52 -0.67
CA MET A 101 -7.77 14.26 -1.21
C MET A 101 -7.44 15.13 -2.44
N LEU A 102 -8.40 15.84 -3.02
CA LEU A 102 -8.25 16.62 -4.26
C LEU A 102 -7.84 18.07 -4.00
N TRP A 103 -6.96 18.29 -3.03
CA TRP A 103 -6.41 19.60 -2.69
C TRP A 103 -4.96 19.48 -2.18
N GLY A 104 -4.24 20.59 -2.15
CA GLY A 104 -2.91 20.72 -1.55
C GLY A 104 -2.40 22.16 -1.66
N THR A 105 -1.52 22.58 -0.75
CA THR A 105 -0.87 23.91 -0.80
C THR A 105 0.61 23.85 -1.17
N GLY A 106 1.20 22.66 -1.12
CA GLY A 106 2.56 22.41 -1.60
C GLY A 106 2.65 22.16 -3.11
N ALA A 107 3.67 21.39 -3.50
CA ALA A 107 3.96 21.08 -4.91
C ALA A 107 2.98 20.09 -5.57
N ALA A 108 2.10 19.44 -4.80
CA ALA A 108 1.15 18.47 -5.34
C ALA A 108 -0.08 18.28 -4.43
N LEU A 109 -1.20 17.85 -5.03
CA LEU A 109 -2.39 17.43 -4.31
C LEU A 109 -2.09 16.23 -3.41
N ARG A 110 -2.84 16.10 -2.31
CA ARG A 110 -2.74 14.94 -1.41
C ARG A 110 -2.99 13.61 -2.13
N SER A 111 -3.97 13.57 -3.03
CA SER A 111 -4.28 12.43 -3.89
C SER A 111 -3.07 11.97 -4.73
N VAL A 112 -2.40 12.91 -5.40
CA VAL A 112 -1.20 12.64 -6.20
C VAL A 112 -0.08 12.10 -5.32
N ARG A 113 0.18 12.73 -4.18
CA ARG A 113 1.22 12.30 -3.23
C ARG A 113 0.94 10.93 -2.62
N GLY A 114 -0.31 10.67 -2.27
CA GLY A 114 -0.77 9.36 -1.80
C GLY A 114 -0.56 8.28 -2.85
N ALA A 115 -0.92 8.55 -4.11
CA ALA A 115 -0.69 7.61 -5.22
C ALA A 115 0.80 7.35 -5.48
N ARG A 116 1.67 8.38 -5.44
CA ARG A 116 3.12 8.23 -5.55
C ARG A 116 3.69 7.35 -4.43
N ALA A 117 3.25 7.57 -3.19
CA ALA A 117 3.65 6.75 -2.05
C ALA A 117 3.21 5.29 -2.20
N LEU A 118 1.96 5.05 -2.62
CA LEU A 118 1.47 3.70 -2.93
C LEU A 118 2.26 3.04 -4.07
N ALA A 119 2.57 3.77 -5.13
CA ALA A 119 3.35 3.25 -6.25
C ALA A 119 4.77 2.86 -5.82
N ARG A 120 5.46 3.69 -5.01
CA ARG A 120 6.76 3.35 -4.41
C ARG A 120 6.68 2.07 -3.56
N ARG A 121 5.65 1.95 -2.72
CA ARG A 121 5.40 0.75 -1.90
C ARG A 121 5.09 -0.48 -2.77
N GLY A 122 4.33 -0.31 -3.85
CA GLY A 122 4.06 -1.36 -4.85
C GLY A 122 5.32 -1.81 -5.57
N TRP A 123 6.21 -0.89 -5.97
CA TRP A 123 7.50 -1.26 -6.56
C TRP A 123 8.42 -1.98 -5.58
N LEU A 124 8.46 -1.56 -4.31
CA LEU A 124 9.16 -2.26 -3.24
C LEU A 124 8.62 -3.69 -3.06
N ALA A 125 7.30 -3.86 -3.02
CA ALA A 125 6.65 -5.16 -2.94
C ALA A 125 6.99 -6.03 -4.17
N THR A 126 6.96 -5.44 -5.37
CA THR A 126 7.34 -6.12 -6.62
C THR A 126 8.79 -6.61 -6.58
N ALA A 127 9.71 -5.79 -6.04
CA ALA A 127 11.12 -6.14 -5.93
C ALA A 127 11.34 -7.32 -4.96
N ARG A 128 10.50 -7.47 -3.93
CA ARG A 128 10.48 -8.63 -3.02
C ARG A 128 9.83 -9.88 -3.62
N GLY A 129 9.16 -9.76 -4.77
CA GLY A 129 8.42 -10.86 -5.39
C GLY A 129 6.98 -11.00 -4.90
N ALA A 130 6.44 -10.00 -4.19
CA ALA A 130 5.08 -10.02 -3.67
C ALA A 130 4.02 -10.00 -4.79
N SER A 131 2.87 -10.61 -4.49
CA SER A 131 1.63 -10.39 -5.24
C SER A 131 1.01 -9.06 -4.84
N ILE A 132 0.57 -8.29 -5.83
CA ILE A 132 0.07 -6.93 -5.65
C ILE A 132 -1.32 -6.81 -6.26
N ALA A 133 -2.22 -6.20 -5.51
CA ALA A 133 -3.53 -5.77 -5.96
C ALA A 133 -3.69 -4.27 -5.70
N ALA A 134 -4.65 -3.64 -6.39
CA ALA A 134 -4.95 -2.25 -6.16
C ALA A 134 -6.46 -1.96 -6.20
N ILE A 135 -6.89 -1.01 -5.38
CA ILE A 135 -8.23 -0.45 -5.34
C ILE A 135 -8.10 1.06 -5.45
N SER A 136 -8.98 1.71 -6.22
CA SER A 136 -9.15 3.16 -6.17
C SER A 136 -10.61 3.51 -5.86
N VAL A 137 -10.81 4.54 -5.06
CA VAL A 137 -12.13 5.09 -4.74
C VAL A 137 -12.18 6.57 -5.16
N ASN A 138 -13.25 6.96 -5.84
CA ASN A 138 -13.55 8.36 -6.15
C ASN A 138 -15.08 8.53 -6.24
N ALA A 139 -15.56 9.71 -6.59
CA ALA A 139 -16.99 10.01 -6.76
C ALA A 139 -17.73 9.04 -7.70
N ALA A 140 -17.07 8.52 -8.73
CA ALA A 140 -17.62 7.56 -9.69
C ALA A 140 -17.61 6.10 -9.20
N GLY A 141 -17.23 5.82 -7.95
CA GLY A 141 -17.29 4.48 -7.35
C GLY A 141 -15.92 3.86 -7.05
N VAL A 142 -15.87 2.52 -7.05
CA VAL A 142 -14.67 1.74 -6.73
C VAL A 142 -14.19 0.92 -7.93
N ALA A 143 -12.92 1.10 -8.30
CA ALA A 143 -12.23 0.29 -9.31
C ALA A 143 -11.22 -0.67 -8.65
N VAL A 144 -11.02 -1.85 -9.24
CA VAL A 144 -10.19 -2.92 -8.68
C VAL A 144 -9.29 -3.52 -9.75
N ILE A 145 -8.02 -3.69 -9.42
CA ILE A 145 -7.09 -4.59 -10.12
C ILE A 145 -6.83 -5.79 -9.19
N PRO A 146 -7.17 -7.02 -9.62
CA PRO A 146 -6.99 -8.22 -8.80
C PRO A 146 -5.50 -8.53 -8.60
N LEU A 147 -5.20 -9.49 -7.71
CA LEU A 147 -3.82 -9.92 -7.43
C LEU A 147 -3.11 -10.37 -8.70
N GLY A 148 -1.87 -9.92 -8.83
CA GLY A 148 -0.92 -10.30 -9.88
C GLY A 148 0.48 -9.90 -9.43
N SER A 149 1.50 -10.09 -10.26
CA SER A 149 2.87 -9.79 -9.87
C SER A 149 3.70 -9.20 -11.00
N GLY A 150 4.84 -8.62 -10.64
CA GLY A 150 5.82 -8.11 -11.60
C GLY A 150 5.48 -6.77 -12.22
N VAL A 151 6.30 -6.38 -13.19
CA VAL A 151 6.28 -5.06 -13.84
C VAL A 151 4.97 -4.81 -14.59
N SER A 152 4.44 -5.82 -15.29
CA SER A 152 3.18 -5.69 -16.02
C SER A 152 2.00 -5.40 -15.10
N GLN A 153 2.00 -6.00 -13.89
CA GLN A 153 0.98 -5.71 -12.88
C GLN A 153 1.07 -4.27 -12.40
N MET A 154 2.27 -3.80 -12.04
CA MET A 154 2.46 -2.40 -11.65
C MET A 154 2.10 -1.42 -12.77
N SER A 155 2.37 -1.75 -14.03
CA SER A 155 1.91 -0.94 -15.17
C SER A 155 0.40 -0.81 -15.22
N ARG A 156 -0.35 -1.91 -15.07
CA ARG A 156 -1.82 -1.88 -15.00
C ARG A 156 -2.33 -1.03 -13.83
N ILE A 157 -1.68 -1.15 -12.67
CA ILE A 157 -2.02 -0.36 -11.47
C ILE A 157 -1.76 1.12 -11.73
N SER A 158 -0.59 1.50 -12.24
CA SER A 158 -0.25 2.91 -12.53
C SER A 158 -1.23 3.56 -13.51
N HIS A 159 -1.60 2.87 -14.59
CA HIS A 159 -2.60 3.37 -15.54
C HIS A 159 -4.00 3.49 -14.92
N MET A 160 -4.40 2.52 -14.09
CA MET A 160 -5.67 2.58 -13.38
C MET A 160 -5.70 3.78 -12.41
N LEU A 161 -4.62 4.00 -11.65
CA LEU A 161 -4.53 5.15 -10.73
C LEU A 161 -4.61 6.48 -11.48
N ALA A 162 -3.82 6.66 -12.55
CA ALA A 162 -3.85 7.88 -13.36
C ALA A 162 -5.25 8.15 -13.96
N SER A 163 -5.85 7.15 -14.62
CA SER A 163 -7.18 7.28 -15.22
C SER A 163 -8.27 7.59 -14.19
N ARG A 164 -8.20 6.99 -13.01
CA ARG A 164 -9.18 7.20 -11.93
C ARG A 164 -9.00 8.53 -11.23
N HIS A 165 -7.78 9.04 -11.19
CA HIS A 165 -7.46 10.39 -10.72
C HIS A 165 -7.98 11.46 -11.71
N ASP A 166 -7.76 11.28 -13.01
CA ASP A 166 -8.32 12.14 -14.06
C ASP A 166 -9.86 12.26 -13.94
N GLN A 167 -10.54 11.13 -13.77
CA GLN A 167 -11.99 11.12 -13.52
C GLN A 167 -12.39 11.85 -12.23
N ALA A 168 -11.56 11.79 -11.19
CA ALA A 168 -11.84 12.46 -9.93
C ALA A 168 -11.70 13.98 -10.03
N LEU A 169 -10.74 14.47 -10.83
CA LEU A 169 -10.57 15.90 -11.11
C LEU A 169 -11.73 16.49 -11.93
N GLU A 170 -12.36 15.67 -12.78
CA GLU A 170 -13.54 16.07 -13.57
C GLU A 170 -14.85 15.93 -12.79
N ALA A 171 -14.89 15.13 -11.72
CA ALA A 171 -16.09 14.81 -10.96
C ALA A 171 -16.43 15.83 -9.84
N GLY A 172 -17.71 15.84 -9.44
CA GLY A 172 -18.24 16.74 -8.40
C GLY A 172 -17.84 16.38 -6.96
N SER A 173 -18.31 17.20 -6.02
CA SER A 173 -17.89 17.22 -4.61
C SER A 173 -18.45 16.12 -3.70
N GLU A 174 -19.25 15.19 -4.21
CA GLU A 174 -19.79 14.08 -3.42
C GLU A 174 -19.20 12.76 -3.88
N GLY A 175 -18.82 11.91 -2.93
CA GLY A 175 -18.26 10.60 -3.23
C GLY A 175 -18.68 9.54 -2.22
N PRO A 176 -18.58 8.26 -2.62
CA PRO A 176 -18.96 7.14 -1.78
C PRO A 176 -18.11 7.06 -0.51
N SER A 177 -18.64 6.42 0.52
CA SER A 177 -17.87 6.07 1.72
C SER A 177 -16.74 5.09 1.38
N LEU A 178 -15.71 5.03 2.24
CA LEU A 178 -14.58 4.13 2.05
C LEU A 178 -14.98 2.66 2.30
N SER A 179 -16.09 2.42 3.00
CA SER A 179 -16.63 1.08 3.31
C SER A 179 -16.68 0.17 2.10
N GLU A 180 -17.14 0.63 0.94
CA GLU A 180 -17.21 -0.24 -0.25
C GLU A 180 -15.81 -0.76 -0.66
N ALA A 181 -14.81 0.12 -0.63
CA ALA A 181 -13.42 -0.24 -0.90
C ALA A 181 -12.88 -1.21 0.16
N LEU A 182 -13.20 -1.00 1.44
CA LEU A 182 -12.79 -1.87 2.55
C LEU A 182 -13.41 -3.27 2.47
N VAL A 183 -14.69 -3.35 2.09
CA VAL A 183 -15.40 -4.61 1.86
C VAL A 183 -14.78 -5.38 0.70
N ARG A 184 -14.43 -4.69 -0.40
CA ARG A 184 -13.71 -5.31 -1.53
C ARG A 184 -12.29 -5.73 -1.14
N ALA A 185 -11.59 -4.91 -0.36
CA ALA A 185 -10.27 -5.21 0.17
C ALA A 185 -10.25 -6.49 1.00
N ALA A 186 -11.26 -6.70 1.85
CA ALA A 186 -11.38 -7.89 2.68
C ALA A 186 -11.59 -9.19 1.88
N ARG A 187 -12.15 -9.09 0.66
CA ARG A 187 -12.29 -10.22 -0.28
C ARG A 187 -11.02 -10.47 -1.10
N LEU A 188 -10.29 -9.41 -1.42
CA LEU A 188 -9.14 -9.47 -2.31
C LEU A 188 -7.83 -9.82 -1.60
N SER A 189 -7.69 -9.42 -0.34
CA SER A 189 -6.47 -9.66 0.45
C SER A 189 -6.59 -10.96 1.27
N PRO A 190 -5.66 -11.91 1.16
CA PRO A 190 -5.62 -13.08 2.05
C PRO A 190 -5.29 -12.67 3.50
N PRO A 191 -5.52 -13.54 4.49
CA PRO A 191 -4.99 -13.34 5.84
C PRO A 191 -3.45 -13.17 5.81
N GLY A 192 -2.93 -12.26 6.63
CA GLY A 192 -1.51 -11.93 6.69
C GLY A 192 -1.04 -10.86 5.70
N ALA A 193 -1.85 -10.50 4.70
CA ALA A 193 -1.51 -9.49 3.71
C ALA A 193 -1.29 -8.10 4.34
N GLU A 194 -0.43 -7.31 3.70
CA GLU A 194 -0.25 -5.88 3.98
C GLU A 194 -1.29 -5.09 3.18
N VAL A 195 -2.03 -4.20 3.84
CA VAL A 195 -2.99 -3.30 3.18
C VAL A 195 -2.55 -1.86 3.45
N LEU A 196 -2.21 -1.15 2.38
CA LEU A 196 -1.77 0.24 2.42
C LEU A 196 -2.88 1.13 1.88
N ILE A 197 -3.36 2.05 2.69
CA ILE A 197 -4.46 2.95 2.34
C ILE A 197 -3.93 4.38 2.34
N ALA A 198 -3.82 5.02 1.17
CA ALA A 198 -3.48 6.43 1.11
C ALA A 198 -4.76 7.27 1.17
N THR A 199 -4.94 7.99 2.28
CA THR A 199 -6.13 8.82 2.54
C THR A 199 -5.77 10.01 3.47
N GLY A 200 -6.69 10.96 3.64
CA GLY A 200 -6.51 12.13 4.49
C GLY A 200 -6.92 11.87 5.94
N MET A 201 -6.69 12.85 6.83
CA MET A 201 -7.08 12.73 8.24
C MET A 201 -8.60 12.62 8.43
N GLU A 202 -9.35 13.27 7.54
CA GLU A 202 -10.80 13.27 7.47
C GLU A 202 -11.33 12.11 6.59
N GLY A 203 -10.44 11.30 6.04
CA GLY A 203 -10.77 10.26 5.07
C GLY A 203 -11.43 9.02 5.67
N ILE A 204 -11.29 8.80 6.98
CA ILE A 204 -11.97 7.71 7.70
C ILE A 204 -13.16 8.29 8.46
N ALA A 205 -14.36 8.08 7.94
CA ALA A 205 -15.58 8.42 8.65
C ALA A 205 -15.91 7.36 9.71
N PRO A 206 -16.66 7.68 10.78
CA PRO A 206 -17.09 6.69 11.77
C PRO A 206 -17.84 5.48 11.17
N ALA A 207 -18.55 5.70 10.06
CA ALA A 207 -19.24 4.62 9.33
C ALA A 207 -18.30 3.62 8.65
N ASP A 208 -17.05 4.01 8.36
CA ASP A 208 -16.04 3.14 7.73
C ASP A 208 -15.34 2.24 8.76
N GLU A 209 -15.38 2.59 10.05
CA GLU A 209 -14.63 1.92 11.12
C GLU A 209 -14.97 0.44 11.33
N PRO A 210 -16.25 -0.01 11.27
CA PRO A 210 -16.56 -1.44 11.40
C PRO A 210 -15.92 -2.29 10.31
N ASP A 211 -15.91 -1.80 9.06
CA ASP A 211 -15.30 -2.49 7.93
C ASP A 211 -13.77 -2.46 8.01
N LEU A 212 -13.20 -1.34 8.44
CA LEU A 212 -11.77 -1.19 8.66
C LEU A 212 -11.27 -2.13 9.77
N ALA A 213 -11.99 -2.19 10.89
CA ALA A 213 -11.70 -3.10 12.00
C ALA A 213 -11.75 -4.56 11.52
N ARG A 214 -12.80 -4.93 10.78
CA ARG A 214 -12.95 -6.28 10.21
C ARG A 214 -11.79 -6.65 9.28
N LEU A 215 -11.31 -5.70 8.47
CA LEU A 215 -10.14 -5.89 7.62
C LEU A 215 -8.87 -6.12 8.45
N ALA A 216 -8.63 -5.27 9.46
CA ALA A 216 -7.46 -5.28 10.32
C ALA A 216 -7.34 -6.50 11.26
N ARG A 217 -8.44 -7.23 11.50
CA ARG A 217 -8.41 -8.47 12.31
C ARG A 217 -7.48 -9.55 11.77
N ARG A 218 -7.25 -9.59 10.46
CA ARG A 218 -6.46 -10.66 9.80
C ARG A 218 -5.38 -10.11 8.86
N ARG A 219 -5.21 -8.80 8.73
CA ARG A 219 -4.24 -8.16 7.83
C ARG A 219 -3.49 -7.07 8.57
N GLN A 220 -2.32 -6.74 8.06
CA GLN A 220 -1.55 -5.59 8.54
C GLN A 220 -2.04 -4.35 7.78
N VAL A 221 -2.91 -3.56 8.40
CA VAL A 221 -3.46 -2.36 7.76
C VAL A 221 -2.65 -1.13 8.19
N ARG A 222 -2.25 -0.33 7.20
CA ARG A 222 -1.56 0.94 7.40
C ARG A 222 -2.23 2.05 6.62
N LEU A 223 -2.54 3.14 7.31
CA LEU A 223 -2.91 4.40 6.67
C LEU A 223 -1.64 5.18 6.34
N LEU A 224 -1.52 5.61 5.09
CA LEU A 224 -0.51 6.53 4.61
C LEU A 224 -1.17 7.90 4.47
N LEU A 225 -0.80 8.86 5.32
CA LEU A 225 -1.39 10.20 5.33
C LEU A 225 -0.50 11.19 4.57
N PRO A 226 -0.89 11.67 3.39
CA PRO A 226 -0.12 12.69 2.67
C PRO A 226 -0.23 14.03 3.41
N GLY A 227 0.78 14.40 4.20
CA GLY A 227 0.75 15.63 5.02
C GLY A 227 1.11 16.86 4.21
N ASP A 228 0.35 17.94 4.28
CA ASP A 228 0.54 19.18 3.52
C ASP A 228 1.26 20.25 4.35
N PRO A 229 2.02 21.21 3.75
CA PRO A 229 2.68 22.27 4.52
C PRO A 229 1.72 23.06 5.43
N ILE A 230 0.46 23.23 5.01
CA ILE A 230 -0.53 23.94 5.81
C ILE A 230 -0.93 23.20 7.09
N ASP A 231 -0.73 21.88 7.15
CA ASP A 231 -1.04 21.09 8.34
C ASP A 231 -0.03 21.32 9.45
N THR A 232 1.24 21.57 9.12
CA THR A 232 2.30 21.71 10.12
C THR A 232 2.64 23.17 10.41
N ALA A 233 2.63 24.02 9.39
CA ALA A 233 3.01 25.42 9.49
C ALA A 233 2.02 26.32 8.72
N PRO A 234 0.75 26.41 9.17
CA PRO A 234 -0.20 27.33 8.56
C PRO A 234 0.27 28.79 8.72
N PRO A 235 -0.06 29.68 7.77
CA PRO A 235 0.25 31.10 7.90
C PRO A 235 -0.31 31.70 9.20
N PRO A 236 0.44 32.56 9.92
CA PRO A 236 0.01 33.09 11.22
C PRO A 236 -1.14 34.11 11.12
N ARG A 237 -1.49 34.53 9.90
CA ARG A 237 -2.56 35.48 9.61
C ARG A 237 -3.87 34.77 9.29
N ALA A 238 -4.98 35.45 9.51
CA ALA A 238 -6.26 34.97 9.00
C ALA A 238 -6.23 34.95 7.47
N LEU A 239 -6.72 33.86 6.88
CA LEU A 239 -6.85 33.70 5.44
C LEU A 239 -8.33 33.84 5.05
N PRO A 240 -8.63 34.45 3.90
CA PRO A 240 -9.97 34.38 3.34
C PRO A 240 -10.23 32.94 2.88
N ILE A 241 -11.26 32.31 3.45
CA ILE A 241 -11.77 31.01 3.04
C ILE A 241 -13.02 31.25 2.21
N HIS A 242 -12.99 30.74 0.98
CA HIS A 242 -14.10 30.80 0.05
C HIS A 242 -14.69 29.41 -0.14
N ALA A 243 -16.01 29.29 -0.04
CA ALA A 243 -16.77 28.09 -0.35
C ALA A 243 -18.03 28.48 -1.13
N GLY A 244 -17.95 28.40 -2.48
CA GLY A 244 -18.98 28.97 -3.34
C GLY A 244 -19.13 30.47 -3.10
N ALA A 245 -20.36 30.93 -2.81
CA ALA A 245 -20.64 32.33 -2.50
C ALA A 245 -20.22 32.75 -1.08
N PHE A 246 -19.90 31.81 -0.19
CA PHE A 246 -19.51 32.10 1.18
C PHE A 246 -18.05 32.51 1.25
N SER A 247 -17.77 33.61 1.95
CA SER A 247 -16.43 34.10 2.24
C SER A 247 -16.32 34.47 3.71
N ARG A 248 -15.31 33.97 4.41
CA ARG A 248 -14.98 34.39 5.77
C ARG A 248 -13.48 34.40 6.01
N LEU A 249 -13.02 35.28 6.88
CA LEU A 249 -11.66 35.19 7.42
C LEU A 249 -11.63 34.07 8.48
N ALA A 250 -10.63 33.20 8.39
CA ALA A 250 -10.38 32.18 9.39
C ALA A 250 -8.89 32.04 9.65
N ARG A 251 -8.54 31.77 10.91
CA ARG A 251 -7.18 31.38 11.30
C ARG A 251 -7.08 29.86 11.24
N LEU A 252 -6.06 29.37 10.57
CA LEU A 252 -5.75 27.95 10.53
C LEU A 252 -4.81 27.60 11.68
N HIS A 253 -4.98 26.41 12.23
CA HIS A 253 -4.15 25.86 13.29
C HIS A 253 -3.44 24.61 12.78
N PRO A 254 -2.21 24.32 13.26
CA PRO A 254 -1.55 23.08 12.93
C PRO A 254 -2.47 21.88 13.26
N CYS A 255 -2.49 20.91 12.37
CA CYS A 255 -3.28 19.71 12.55
C CYS A 255 -2.52 18.68 13.38
N ASP A 256 -3.15 18.19 14.44
CA ASP A 256 -2.61 17.12 15.27
C ASP A 256 -3.15 15.75 14.80
N PRO A 257 -2.29 14.85 14.31
CA PRO A 257 -2.71 13.50 13.91
C PRO A 257 -2.94 12.56 15.11
N ALA A 258 -2.59 12.94 16.34
CA ALA A 258 -2.64 12.06 17.51
C ALA A 258 -4.04 11.50 17.82
N PRO A 259 -5.15 12.28 17.74
CA PRO A 259 -6.49 11.75 17.95
C PRO A 259 -6.87 10.66 16.94
N LEU A 260 -6.52 10.87 15.66
CA LEU A 260 -6.73 9.87 14.62
C LEU A 260 -5.84 8.64 14.86
N ALA A 261 -4.57 8.83 15.21
CA ALA A 261 -3.65 7.74 15.50
C ALA A 261 -4.14 6.88 16.68
N LEU A 262 -4.67 7.49 17.74
CA LEU A 262 -5.27 6.77 18.86
C LEU A 262 -6.49 5.95 18.41
N ARG A 263 -7.38 6.57 17.64
CA ARG A 263 -8.58 5.92 17.09
C ARG A 263 -8.21 4.72 16.20
N MET A 264 -7.22 4.89 15.32
CA MET A 264 -6.75 3.82 14.42
C MET A 264 -6.04 2.68 15.17
N ARG A 265 -5.25 2.99 16.20
CA ARG A 265 -4.61 1.97 17.04
C ARG A 265 -5.64 1.08 17.74
N ALA A 266 -6.76 1.64 18.19
CA ALA A 266 -7.86 0.86 18.78
C ALA A 266 -8.47 -0.16 17.78
N LEU A 267 -8.33 0.09 16.47
CA LEU A 267 -8.78 -0.80 15.39
C LEU A 267 -7.66 -1.71 14.86
N ASN A 268 -6.49 -1.75 15.51
CA ASN A 268 -5.29 -2.46 15.05
C ASN A 268 -4.78 -1.95 13.68
N VAL A 269 -4.94 -0.66 13.42
CA VAL A 269 -4.47 0.02 12.21
C VAL A 269 -3.29 0.93 12.56
N SER A 270 -2.21 0.81 11.80
CA SER A 270 -1.05 1.69 11.92
C SER A 270 -1.20 2.94 11.05
N LEU A 271 -0.55 4.04 11.43
CA LEU A 271 -0.60 5.31 10.72
C LEU A 271 0.82 5.78 10.44
N GLU A 272 1.07 6.19 9.20
CA GLU A 272 2.34 6.73 8.72
C GLU A 272 2.07 8.05 7.99
N VAL A 273 2.64 9.15 8.47
CA VAL A 273 2.55 10.45 7.78
C VAL A 273 3.63 10.48 6.69
N ILE A 274 3.20 10.71 5.45
CA ILE A 274 4.10 10.91 4.31
C ILE A 274 4.49 12.40 4.31
N PRO A 275 5.79 12.74 4.44
CA PRO A 275 6.23 14.12 4.41
C PRO A 275 5.96 14.78 3.05
N HIS A 276 5.88 16.11 3.02
CA HIS A 276 5.64 16.87 1.79
C HIS A 276 6.83 16.93 0.84
N ASP A 277 8.03 16.77 1.38
CA ASP A 277 9.28 16.80 0.61
C ASP A 277 9.70 15.44 0.05
N ALA A 278 8.91 14.38 0.27
CA ALA A 278 9.16 13.07 -0.32
C ALA A 278 8.76 13.06 -1.81
N GLY A 279 9.56 13.78 -2.61
CA GLY A 279 9.57 13.75 -4.08
C GLY A 279 10.04 12.41 -4.61
#